data_AF-A0A9P4GXN2-F1
#
_entry.id   AF-A0A9P4GXN2-F1
#
_cell.length_a   1.000
_cell.length_b   1.000
_cell.length_c   1.000
_cell.angle_alpha   90.00
_cell.angle_beta   90.00
_cell.angle_gamma   90.00
#
_symmetry.space_group_name_H-M   'P 1'
#
loop_
_entity.id
_entity.type
_entity.pdbx_description
1 polymer ?
#
loop_
_entity_poly.entity_id
_entity_poly.type
_entity_poly.pdbx_seq_one_letter_code
_entity_poly.pdbx_strand_id
1 'polypeptide(L)'
;MALSKVTAGQVVAAMKADVAPRNSNPLKNKVVHADIRVSSIDDDVGKLPENELSVQLIEQPTRQDVEDQERAEEMQTWWNNAMRKHMNQPDGYAKVAVLLIKWADELDELKTKKEAAELDALFRERFHYQTRTIELNVRKKPQHQLSSHINNFIEDHDGPHNLLIIYYTGHGVFKDDKKYLELTACTNPEISKGFSRDAKANWNKVEEILKDDEVEGDVLTILDTCYASNLAQKSGRPETKKFELLSACPIDQTTAAPGNYSFTRALIDGLKELLNEHKEPVSTFRIQQRINLDKRRNDTPAQLWSRSPMSDHHIYLAPLKPHKPDITQPSSFRHTPGGYLTLRFGLRDSILNKEQIEYMTKTLSTALFNKALIGLRKVEWIELRPAPPIPHFDRVALVMYAVTQWKKVIHKRKQDRESQLAPQRTVDDVTLPAAMDQGSTSQKRAREDADEMPDAKRQYLETGHPPSPPVSTSSRGDY
;
A
#
# COMPACT_ATOMS: atom_id res chain seq x y z
N MET A 1 -2.39 -70.90 46.92
CA MET A 1 -3.46 -69.87 47.03
C MET A 1 -2.98 -68.70 46.16
N ALA A 2 -3.58 -68.36 45.01
CA ALA A 2 -4.96 -67.87 44.75
C ALA A 2 -5.13 -66.39 45.17
N LEU A 3 -5.64 -65.41 44.40
CA LEU A 3 -6.10 -65.20 42.99
C LEU A 3 -6.11 -63.64 42.73
N SER A 4 -6.16 -63.03 41.53
CA SER A 4 -5.85 -63.42 40.14
C SER A 4 -5.84 -62.23 39.13
N LYS A 5 -4.77 -62.12 38.32
CA LYS A 5 -4.72 -61.88 36.84
C LYS A 5 -5.80 -61.06 36.06
N VAL A 6 -5.31 -60.25 35.09
CA VAL A 6 -5.83 -60.06 33.68
C VAL A 6 -7.13 -59.21 33.53
N THR A 7 -7.40 -58.38 32.49
CA THR A 7 -6.89 -58.16 31.09
C THR A 7 -6.71 -56.64 30.76
N ALA A 8 -6.49 -56.27 29.48
CA ALA A 8 -6.59 -54.90 28.92
C ALA A 8 -7.53 -54.83 27.69
N GLY A 9 -8.02 -53.63 27.31
CA GLY A 9 -8.83 -53.31 26.09
C GLY A 9 -9.14 -51.77 26.00
N GLN A 10 -9.54 -51.09 24.92
CA GLN A 10 -10.09 -51.37 23.56
C GLN A 10 -11.65 -51.32 23.41
N VAL A 11 -12.27 -50.65 22.40
CA VAL A 11 -11.80 -49.63 21.41
C VAL A 11 -12.95 -48.86 20.68
N VAL A 12 -12.77 -47.55 20.37
CA VAL A 12 -13.36 -46.69 19.28
C VAL A 12 -14.90 -46.54 19.01
N ALA A 13 -15.35 -45.27 18.91
CA ALA A 13 -16.55 -44.71 18.21
C ALA A 13 -17.99 -45.16 18.63
N ALA A 14 -19.13 -44.56 18.22
CA ALA A 14 -19.42 -43.57 17.17
C ALA A 14 -20.72 -42.73 17.39
N MET A 15 -20.77 -41.55 16.75
CA MET A 15 -21.92 -40.82 16.13
C MET A 15 -23.38 -41.01 16.62
N LYS A 16 -24.04 -39.88 16.92
CA LYS A 16 -25.22 -39.40 16.14
C LYS A 16 -25.45 -37.90 16.32
N ALA A 17 -26.22 -37.30 15.41
CA ALA A 17 -26.55 -35.87 15.36
C ALA A 17 -28.07 -35.66 15.40
N ASP A 18 -28.51 -34.42 15.63
CA ASP A 18 -29.89 -34.00 15.36
C ASP A 18 -29.97 -32.54 14.86
N VAL A 19 -31.12 -32.13 14.32
CA VAL A 19 -31.23 -31.04 13.32
C VAL A 19 -31.87 -29.75 13.86
N ALA A 20 -31.44 -28.60 13.31
CA ALA A 20 -31.94 -27.26 13.65
C ALA A 20 -33.39 -26.98 13.18
N PRO A 21 -34.01 -25.87 13.63
CA PRO A 21 -34.33 -24.84 12.62
C PRO A 21 -34.33 -23.35 13.06
N ARG A 22 -33.87 -22.51 12.13
CA ARG A 22 -34.39 -21.18 11.73
C ARG A 22 -34.48 -19.99 12.72
N ASN A 23 -33.70 -18.96 12.38
CA ASN A 23 -34.07 -17.54 12.22
C ASN A 23 -35.15 -16.93 13.14
N SER A 24 -34.71 -15.99 14.01
CA SER A 24 -35.48 -14.77 14.28
C SER A 24 -34.54 -13.57 14.43
N ASN A 25 -34.99 -12.39 13.97
CA ASN A 25 -34.17 -11.17 13.90
C ASN A 25 -34.64 -10.18 15.01
N PRO A 26 -33.84 -9.88 16.04
CA PRO A 26 -34.34 -9.35 17.31
C PRO A 26 -34.58 -7.83 17.37
N LEU A 27 -34.59 -7.13 16.24
CA LEU A 27 -34.80 -5.67 16.18
C LEU A 27 -35.98 -5.27 15.29
N LYS A 28 -37.19 -5.41 15.85
CA LYS A 28 -38.43 -4.85 15.29
C LYS A 28 -38.96 -3.76 16.24
N ASN A 29 -39.22 -2.57 15.70
CA ASN A 29 -39.84 -1.42 16.39
C ASN A 29 -39.06 -0.85 17.61
N LYS A 30 -37.86 -0.30 17.38
CA LYS A 30 -37.33 0.78 18.24
C LYS A 30 -36.90 1.98 17.38
N VAL A 31 -37.52 3.13 17.62
CA VAL A 31 -37.08 4.42 17.08
C VAL A 31 -35.93 4.92 17.95
N VAL A 32 -34.75 5.09 17.36
CA VAL A 32 -33.60 5.68 18.06
C VAL A 32 -33.65 7.19 17.82
N HIS A 33 -34.02 7.96 18.85
CA HIS A 33 -33.90 9.41 18.83
C HIS A 33 -32.43 9.80 19.05
N ALA A 34 -31.78 10.34 18.03
CA ALA A 34 -30.48 10.98 18.16
C ALA A 34 -30.69 12.43 18.64
N ASP A 35 -30.43 12.69 19.92
CA ASP A 35 -30.46 14.05 20.50
C ASP A 35 -29.17 14.80 20.12
N ILE A 36 -29.16 15.44 18.95
CA ILE A 36 -28.00 16.17 18.42
C ILE A 36 -27.86 17.50 19.16
N ARG A 37 -27.11 17.48 20.27
CA ARG A 37 -26.71 18.70 20.99
C ARG A 37 -25.42 19.26 20.40
N VAL A 38 -25.56 20.37 19.68
CA VAL A 38 -24.41 21.20 19.28
C VAL A 38 -24.06 22.12 20.46
N SER A 39 -22.82 22.03 20.95
CA SER A 39 -22.26 22.93 21.97
C SER A 39 -21.09 23.71 21.39
N SER A 40 -21.00 25.01 21.74
CA SER A 40 -19.95 25.91 21.26
C SER A 40 -18.58 25.57 21.83
N ILE A 41 -17.55 26.10 21.17
CA ILE A 41 -16.22 26.31 21.74
C ILE A 41 -16.31 27.47 22.76
N ASP A 42 -15.73 27.28 23.94
CA ASP A 42 -14.79 28.19 24.64
C ASP A 42 -14.31 27.51 25.96
N ASP A 43 -13.28 28.05 26.62
CA ASP A 43 -12.47 27.39 27.66
C ASP A 43 -13.15 27.15 29.03
N ASP A 44 -12.80 26.04 29.71
CA ASP A 44 -12.14 26.07 31.04
C ASP A 44 -11.46 24.71 31.38
N VAL A 45 -10.64 24.68 32.44
CA VAL A 45 -9.69 23.61 32.79
C VAL A 45 -10.27 22.51 33.68
N GLY A 46 -10.05 21.24 33.30
CA GLY A 46 -10.30 20.09 34.17
C GLY A 46 -9.25 18.98 34.00
N LYS A 47 -8.45 18.71 35.04
CA LYS A 47 -7.53 17.55 35.05
C LYS A 47 -8.32 16.24 35.20
N LEU A 48 -8.11 15.29 34.31
CA LEU A 48 -8.52 13.89 34.44
C LEU A 48 -7.29 12.96 34.37
N PRO A 49 -7.36 11.72 34.89
CA PRO A 49 -6.15 10.94 35.21
C PRO A 49 -5.46 10.30 33.99
N GLU A 50 -4.14 10.18 34.09
CA GLU A 50 -3.34 9.34 33.20
C GLU A 50 -3.56 7.85 33.50
N ASN A 51 -4.51 7.20 32.82
CA ASN A 51 -4.40 5.81 32.37
C ASN A 51 -5.64 5.36 31.57
N GLU A 52 -5.51 5.29 30.25
CA GLU A 52 -6.02 4.16 29.45
C GLU A 52 -5.38 4.19 28.05
N LEU A 53 -4.17 3.61 27.95
CA LEU A 53 -3.57 3.29 26.65
C LEU A 53 -4.37 2.14 26.04
N SER A 54 -5.41 2.50 25.29
CA SER A 54 -6.23 1.54 24.53
C SER A 54 -5.35 0.75 23.57
N VAL A 55 -5.13 -0.52 23.89
CA VAL A 55 -4.45 -1.48 23.00
C VAL A 55 -5.41 -1.75 21.85
N GLN A 56 -5.28 -0.96 20.78
CA GLN A 56 -5.99 -1.19 19.54
C GLN A 56 -5.51 -2.51 18.95
N LEU A 57 -6.33 -3.56 19.12
CA LEU A 57 -6.21 -4.81 18.38
C LEU A 57 -6.38 -4.47 16.89
N ILE A 58 -5.27 -4.52 16.15
CA ILE A 58 -5.27 -4.30 14.70
C ILE A 58 -6.06 -5.44 14.06
N GLU A 59 -7.19 -5.12 13.43
CA GLU A 59 -7.92 -6.08 12.61
C GLU A 59 -7.01 -6.54 11.47
N GLN A 60 -6.95 -7.85 11.19
CA GLN A 60 -6.13 -8.36 10.09
C GLN A 60 -6.67 -7.80 8.76
N PRO A 61 -5.81 -7.22 7.91
CA PRO A 61 -6.26 -6.63 6.64
C PRO A 61 -6.94 -7.70 5.79
N THR A 62 -8.04 -7.33 5.13
CA THR A 62 -8.72 -8.24 4.22
C THR A 62 -7.89 -8.44 2.96
N ARG A 63 -8.19 -9.48 2.18
CA ARG A 63 -7.51 -9.70 0.89
C ARG A 63 -7.67 -8.52 -0.07
N GLN A 64 -8.79 -7.79 0.01
CA GLN A 64 -9.02 -6.61 -0.81
C GLN A 64 -8.08 -5.46 -0.42
N ASP A 65 -7.88 -5.24 0.88
CA ASP A 65 -6.98 -4.20 1.38
C ASP A 65 -5.52 -4.46 0.96
N VAL A 66 -5.10 -5.74 0.98
CA VAL A 66 -3.77 -6.15 0.50
C VAL A 66 -3.65 -5.95 -1.02
N GLU A 67 -4.62 -6.38 -1.83
CA GLU A 67 -4.60 -6.16 -3.28
C GLU A 67 -4.57 -4.67 -3.65
N ASP A 68 -5.31 -3.83 -2.93
CA ASP A 68 -5.37 -2.39 -3.21
C ASP A 68 -4.13 -1.64 -2.68
N GLN A 69 -3.49 -2.11 -1.61
CA GLN A 69 -2.15 -1.63 -1.21
C GLN A 69 -1.10 -2.01 -2.26
N GLU A 70 -1.05 -3.26 -2.72
CA GLU A 70 -0.11 -3.70 -3.77
C GLU A 70 -0.24 -2.86 -5.05
N ARG A 71 -1.47 -2.53 -5.46
CA ARG A 71 -1.75 -1.60 -6.58
C ARG A 71 -1.29 -0.17 -6.30
N ALA A 72 -1.52 0.34 -5.09
CA ALA A 72 -1.10 1.69 -4.70
C ALA A 72 0.43 1.84 -4.76
N GLU A 73 1.17 0.84 -4.28
CA GLU A 73 2.63 0.82 -4.32
C GLU A 73 3.22 0.60 -5.71
N GLU A 74 2.54 -0.16 -6.57
CA GLU A 74 2.95 -0.29 -7.98
C GLU A 74 2.81 1.08 -8.69
N MET A 75 1.70 1.79 -8.48
CA MET A 75 1.50 3.16 -8.97
C MET A 75 2.54 4.14 -8.41
N GLN A 76 2.82 4.10 -7.09
CA GLN A 76 3.89 4.92 -6.49
C GLN A 76 5.26 4.62 -7.11
N THR A 77 5.56 3.35 -7.38
CA THR A 77 6.85 2.92 -7.94
C THR A 77 7.00 3.38 -9.39
N TRP A 78 5.96 3.27 -10.22
CA TRP A 78 5.93 3.87 -11.55
C TRP A 78 6.12 5.40 -11.49
N TRP A 79 5.45 6.08 -10.56
CA TRP A 79 5.59 7.53 -10.36
C TRP A 79 7.02 7.92 -9.99
N ASN A 80 7.59 7.25 -8.99
CA ASN A 80 8.93 7.51 -8.49
C ASN A 80 9.99 7.29 -9.59
N ASN A 81 9.88 6.21 -10.35
CA ASN A 81 10.84 5.90 -11.43
C ASN A 81 10.68 6.85 -12.63
N ALA A 82 9.46 7.24 -13.00
CA ALA A 82 9.24 8.22 -14.05
C ALA A 82 9.66 9.65 -13.64
N MET A 83 9.37 10.09 -12.40
CA MET A 83 9.83 11.38 -11.88
C MET A 83 11.35 11.46 -11.79
N ARG A 84 12.04 10.42 -11.27
CA ARG A 84 13.51 10.36 -11.22
C ARG A 84 14.12 10.58 -12.61
N LYS A 85 13.63 9.80 -13.59
CA LYS A 85 14.03 9.85 -15.01
C LYS A 85 13.80 11.23 -15.64
N HIS A 86 12.66 11.87 -15.39
CA HIS A 86 12.33 13.17 -15.96
C HIS A 86 12.95 14.38 -15.23
N MET A 87 13.30 14.23 -13.95
CA MET A 87 14.05 15.25 -13.18
C MET A 87 15.58 15.03 -13.23
N ASN A 88 16.08 13.99 -13.91
CA ASN A 88 17.50 13.61 -13.89
C ASN A 88 18.05 13.55 -12.44
N GLN A 89 17.27 12.94 -11.54
CA GLN A 89 17.68 12.67 -10.16
C GLN A 89 18.57 11.42 -10.11
N PRO A 90 19.46 11.29 -9.12
CA PRO A 90 20.24 10.07 -8.91
C PRO A 90 19.35 8.85 -8.65
N ASP A 91 19.77 7.70 -9.15
CA ASP A 91 19.06 6.42 -9.03
C ASP A 91 19.29 5.79 -7.63
N GLY A 92 18.72 6.41 -6.60
CA GLY A 92 18.83 5.97 -5.21
C GLY A 92 19.87 6.76 -4.41
N TYR A 93 20.42 6.11 -3.38
CA TYR A 93 21.33 6.70 -2.40
C TYR A 93 22.74 6.98 -2.94
N ALA A 94 23.43 7.97 -2.38
CA ALA A 94 24.82 8.29 -2.68
C ALA A 94 25.79 7.22 -2.15
N LYS A 95 25.49 6.69 -0.96
CA LYS A 95 26.25 5.68 -0.22
C LYS A 95 25.26 4.81 0.53
N VAL A 96 25.47 3.50 0.51
CA VAL A 96 24.72 2.54 1.34
C VAL A 96 25.73 1.75 2.15
N ALA A 97 25.50 1.68 3.45
CA ALA A 97 26.32 0.93 4.38
C ALA A 97 25.48 -0.13 5.08
N VAL A 98 26.09 -1.28 5.40
CA VAL A 98 25.43 -2.40 6.08
C VAL A 98 26.26 -2.84 7.28
N LEU A 99 25.69 -2.71 8.48
CA LEU A 99 26.22 -3.27 9.71
C LEU A 99 25.52 -4.60 9.99
N LEU A 100 26.24 -5.72 9.86
CA LEU A 100 25.74 -7.06 10.20
C LEU A 100 26.16 -7.42 11.62
N ILE A 101 25.18 -7.67 12.49
CA ILE A 101 25.37 -7.91 13.92
C ILE A 101 24.99 -9.36 14.23
N LYS A 102 25.95 -10.13 14.73
CA LYS A 102 25.70 -11.46 15.31
C LYS A 102 26.41 -11.60 16.65
N TRP A 103 26.18 -12.72 17.33
CA TRP A 103 26.99 -13.11 18.49
C TRP A 103 28.29 -13.80 18.04
N ALA A 104 29.31 -13.80 18.90
CA ALA A 104 30.54 -14.56 18.69
C ALA A 104 30.24 -16.07 18.60
N ASP A 105 31.02 -16.80 17.81
CA ASP A 105 30.74 -18.21 17.50
C ASP A 105 30.72 -19.13 18.74
N GLU A 106 31.42 -18.76 19.82
CA GLU A 106 31.38 -19.48 21.10
C GLU A 106 30.10 -19.24 21.92
N LEU A 107 29.23 -18.32 21.50
CA LEU A 107 27.96 -17.97 22.15
C LEU A 107 26.72 -18.21 21.29
N ASP A 108 26.87 -18.24 19.96
CA ASP A 108 25.77 -18.33 18.98
C ASP A 108 25.10 -19.73 18.98
N GLU A 109 24.02 -19.87 19.74
CA GLU A 109 23.20 -21.10 19.82
C GLU A 109 22.62 -21.52 18.46
N LEU A 110 22.29 -20.54 17.59
CA LEU A 110 21.64 -20.74 16.30
C LEU A 110 22.62 -21.01 15.13
N LYS A 111 23.91 -20.66 15.29
CA LYS A 111 24.97 -20.80 14.27
C LYS A 111 24.69 -19.99 13.01
N THR A 112 24.19 -18.77 13.21
CA THR A 112 23.81 -17.76 12.20
C THR A 112 24.90 -17.43 11.18
N LYS A 113 26.18 -17.58 11.55
CA LYS A 113 27.37 -17.17 10.79
C LYS A 113 27.30 -17.44 9.28
N LYS A 114 26.81 -18.62 8.86
CA LYS A 114 26.78 -19.00 7.44
C LYS A 114 25.82 -18.12 6.63
N GLU A 115 24.63 -17.83 7.17
CA GLU A 115 23.61 -17.06 6.45
C GLU A 115 23.93 -15.56 6.50
N ALA A 116 24.46 -15.08 7.63
CA ALA A 116 25.01 -13.72 7.74
C ALA A 116 26.14 -13.48 6.73
N ALA A 117 27.03 -14.46 6.50
CA ALA A 117 28.10 -14.36 5.50
C ALA A 117 27.58 -14.40 4.05
N GLU A 118 26.51 -15.15 3.76
CA GLU A 118 25.88 -15.13 2.43
C GLU A 118 25.14 -13.80 2.17
N LEU A 119 24.54 -13.19 3.20
CA LEU A 119 23.91 -11.88 3.12
C LEU A 119 24.93 -10.73 2.96
N ASP A 120 26.05 -10.78 3.69
CA ASP A 120 27.21 -9.89 3.50
C ASP A 120 27.73 -9.94 2.06
N ALA A 121 27.98 -11.16 1.54
CA ALA A 121 28.39 -11.35 0.16
C ALA A 121 27.36 -10.80 -0.83
N LEU A 122 26.06 -11.02 -0.61
CA LEU A 122 25.00 -10.47 -1.45
C LEU A 122 25.04 -8.92 -1.50
N PHE A 123 25.11 -8.26 -0.34
CA PHE A 123 25.16 -6.79 -0.29
C PHE A 123 26.45 -6.22 -0.90
N ARG A 124 27.61 -6.83 -0.64
CA ARG A 124 28.89 -6.40 -1.20
C ARG A 124 29.01 -6.64 -2.71
N GLU A 125 28.60 -7.82 -3.19
CA GLU A 125 28.95 -8.29 -4.54
C GLU A 125 27.84 -8.10 -5.58
N ARG A 126 26.57 -8.05 -5.15
CA ARG A 126 25.42 -7.80 -6.05
C ARG A 126 24.81 -6.41 -5.89
N PHE A 127 24.88 -5.81 -4.69
CA PHE A 127 24.41 -4.44 -4.46
C PHE A 127 25.53 -3.39 -4.41
N HIS A 128 26.80 -3.81 -4.30
CA HIS A 128 27.97 -2.92 -4.19
C HIS A 128 27.93 -1.96 -2.99
N TYR A 129 27.26 -2.39 -1.91
CA TYR A 129 27.19 -1.65 -0.64
C TYR A 129 28.48 -1.83 0.17
N GLN A 130 28.76 -0.89 1.07
CA GLN A 130 29.84 -1.03 2.06
C GLN A 130 29.35 -1.91 3.21
N THR A 131 29.98 -3.06 3.46
CA THR A 131 29.53 -4.02 4.49
C THR A 131 30.54 -4.15 5.63
N ARG A 132 30.03 -4.33 6.86
CA ARG A 132 30.83 -4.55 8.08
C ARG A 132 30.11 -5.52 9.01
N THR A 133 30.73 -6.66 9.30
CA THR A 133 30.22 -7.63 10.28
C THR A 133 30.87 -7.41 11.64
N ILE A 134 30.09 -7.46 12.72
CA ILE A 134 30.54 -7.37 14.11
C ILE A 134 30.07 -8.58 14.94
N GLU A 135 30.82 -8.90 15.99
CA GLU A 135 30.54 -10.03 16.88
C GLU A 135 30.38 -9.59 18.34
N LEU A 136 29.13 -9.60 18.82
CA LEU A 136 28.83 -9.35 20.23
C LEU A 136 29.33 -10.52 21.09
N ASN A 137 30.04 -10.19 22.17
CA ASN A 137 30.67 -11.16 23.06
C ASN A 137 30.62 -10.66 24.52
N VAL A 138 30.95 -11.53 25.48
CA VAL A 138 30.87 -11.25 26.92
C VAL A 138 32.20 -10.79 27.56
N ARG A 139 33.27 -10.57 26.77
CA ARG A 139 34.57 -10.08 27.28
C ARG A 139 34.50 -8.60 27.69
N LYS A 140 33.50 -7.88 27.18
CA LYS A 140 33.02 -6.57 27.62
C LYS A 140 31.49 -6.65 27.72
N LYS A 141 30.84 -5.68 28.38
CA LYS A 141 29.37 -5.60 28.43
C LYS A 141 28.79 -5.56 26.99
N PRO A 142 27.90 -6.48 26.56
CA PRO A 142 27.43 -6.50 25.17
C PRO A 142 26.71 -5.22 24.75
N GLN A 143 25.92 -4.61 25.64
CA GLN A 143 25.30 -3.29 25.41
C GLN A 143 26.32 -2.21 25.03
N HIS A 144 27.48 -2.16 25.70
CA HIS A 144 28.49 -1.13 25.43
C HIS A 144 29.15 -1.34 24.07
N GLN A 145 29.31 -2.61 23.65
CA GLN A 145 29.82 -2.95 22.32
C GLN A 145 28.79 -2.61 21.24
N LEU A 146 27.52 -2.97 21.44
CA LEU A 146 26.43 -2.65 20.51
C LEU A 146 26.29 -1.14 20.30
N SER A 147 26.18 -0.35 21.38
CA SER A 147 26.06 1.11 21.28
C SER A 147 27.33 1.76 20.69
N SER A 148 28.54 1.28 21.03
CA SER A 148 29.77 1.79 20.40
C SER A 148 29.80 1.49 18.90
N HIS A 149 29.49 0.27 18.48
CA HIS A 149 29.51 -0.09 17.06
C HIS A 149 28.45 0.66 16.25
N ILE A 150 27.28 0.94 16.81
CA ILE A 150 26.25 1.77 16.17
C ILE A 150 26.75 3.22 16.03
N ASN A 151 27.28 3.83 17.10
CA ASN A 151 27.79 5.21 17.05
C ASN A 151 28.92 5.35 16.02
N ASN A 152 29.92 4.45 16.04
CA ASN A 152 31.00 4.45 15.06
C ASN A 152 30.50 4.19 13.63
N PHE A 153 29.44 3.40 13.44
CA PHE A 153 28.86 3.16 12.11
C PHE A 153 28.09 4.37 11.57
N ILE A 154 27.45 5.16 12.43
CA ILE A 154 26.88 6.46 12.08
C ILE A 154 28.02 7.43 11.70
N GLU A 155 29.04 7.57 12.55
CA GLU A 155 30.24 8.39 12.32
C GLU A 155 30.96 8.05 10.98
N ASP A 156 31.11 6.75 10.68
CA ASP A 156 31.75 6.25 9.45
C ASP A 156 30.86 6.41 8.19
N HIS A 157 29.51 6.44 8.31
CA HIS A 157 28.60 6.21 7.17
C HIS A 157 27.40 7.16 6.97
N ASP A 158 27.04 8.02 7.91
CA ASP A 158 25.84 8.87 7.81
C ASP A 158 25.93 10.01 6.77
N GLY A 159 24.80 10.64 6.49
CA GLY A 159 24.66 11.83 5.61
C GLY A 159 23.32 11.87 4.86
N PRO A 160 22.88 13.03 4.34
CA PRO A 160 21.48 13.31 3.98
C PRO A 160 20.99 12.62 2.70
N HIS A 161 21.86 11.82 2.08
CA HIS A 161 21.59 11.05 0.86
C HIS A 161 22.06 9.60 1.00
N ASN A 162 22.33 9.14 2.22
CA ASN A 162 22.86 7.81 2.52
C ASN A 162 21.74 6.90 3.07
N LEU A 163 21.98 5.59 3.03
CA LEU A 163 21.15 4.58 3.70
C LEU A 163 22.02 3.76 4.66
N LEU A 164 21.62 3.74 5.93
CA LEU A 164 22.18 2.92 6.98
C LEU A 164 21.33 1.65 7.14
N ILE A 165 21.86 0.50 6.75
CA ILE A 165 21.21 -0.80 6.95
C ILE A 165 21.82 -1.47 8.19
N ILE A 166 21.00 -1.78 9.20
CA ILE A 166 21.43 -2.51 10.40
C ILE A 166 20.72 -3.86 10.40
N TYR A 167 21.46 -4.93 10.17
CA TYR A 167 20.97 -6.30 10.22
C TYR A 167 21.40 -6.97 11.52
N TYR A 168 20.47 -7.59 12.25
CA TYR A 168 20.77 -8.45 13.40
C TYR A 168 20.26 -9.87 13.14
N THR A 169 21.05 -10.86 13.58
CA THR A 169 20.64 -12.26 13.65
C THR A 169 21.07 -12.91 14.96
N GLY A 170 20.19 -13.72 15.52
CA GLY A 170 20.34 -14.30 16.85
C GLY A 170 19.00 -14.35 17.58
N HIS A 171 19.00 -14.72 18.86
CA HIS A 171 17.76 -14.72 19.64
C HIS A 171 17.36 -13.32 20.11
N GLY A 172 16.06 -13.17 20.34
CA GLY A 172 15.41 -11.93 20.73
C GLY A 172 14.24 -12.27 21.64
N VAL A 173 14.15 -11.56 22.78
CA VAL A 173 13.11 -11.79 23.79
C VAL A 173 12.54 -10.44 24.19
N PHE A 174 11.28 -10.20 23.82
CA PHE A 174 10.58 -9.02 24.30
C PHE A 174 10.36 -9.09 25.81
N LYS A 175 10.55 -7.96 26.51
CA LYS A 175 10.38 -7.83 27.96
C LYS A 175 9.10 -7.09 28.25
N ASP A 176 8.00 -7.81 28.43
CA ASP A 176 6.68 -7.20 28.64
C ASP A 176 6.58 -6.31 29.88
N ASP A 177 7.40 -6.55 30.90
CA ASP A 177 7.47 -5.77 32.13
C ASP A 177 8.18 -4.41 31.94
N LYS A 178 9.03 -4.29 30.91
CA LYS A 178 9.89 -3.12 30.65
C LYS A 178 9.76 -2.56 29.22
N LYS A 179 8.87 -3.15 28.41
CA LYS A 179 8.57 -2.85 26.99
C LYS A 179 9.79 -2.58 26.12
N TYR A 180 10.74 -3.54 26.06
CA TYR A 180 11.89 -3.47 25.16
C TYR A 180 12.30 -4.86 24.63
N LEU A 181 13.03 -4.91 23.51
CA LEU A 181 13.64 -6.14 22.98
C LEU A 181 15.02 -6.38 23.61
N GLU A 182 15.15 -7.50 24.33
CA GLU A 182 16.45 -8.05 24.73
C GLU A 182 16.99 -8.96 23.63
N LEU A 183 18.01 -8.49 22.91
CA LEU A 183 18.87 -9.33 22.08
C LEU A 183 19.66 -10.26 23.01
N THR A 184 19.71 -11.56 22.71
CA THR A 184 20.42 -12.54 23.54
C THR A 184 21.12 -13.59 22.67
N ALA A 185 22.26 -14.11 23.14
CA ALA A 185 22.98 -15.17 22.42
C ALA A 185 22.34 -16.57 22.58
N CYS A 186 21.61 -16.76 23.68
CA CYS A 186 20.99 -18.01 24.08
C CYS A 186 19.62 -17.75 24.74
N THR A 187 18.66 -18.65 24.57
CA THR A 187 17.32 -18.54 25.17
C THR A 187 17.13 -19.33 26.46
N ASN A 188 17.97 -20.32 26.75
CA ASN A 188 17.81 -21.22 27.89
C ASN A 188 18.94 -21.04 28.94
N PRO A 189 18.70 -20.31 30.05
CA PRO A 189 19.73 -20.02 31.06
C PRO A 189 20.31 -21.25 31.77
N GLU A 190 19.56 -22.36 31.84
CA GLU A 190 19.96 -23.60 32.51
C GLU A 190 20.92 -24.44 31.65
N ILE A 191 20.76 -24.38 30.32
CA ILE A 191 21.69 -25.00 29.36
C ILE A 191 22.92 -24.11 29.16
N SER A 192 22.76 -22.78 29.28
CA SER A 192 23.82 -21.80 29.07
C SER A 192 24.89 -21.88 30.18
N LYS A 193 26.04 -22.49 29.89
CA LYS A 193 27.14 -22.62 30.85
C LYS A 193 27.98 -21.34 30.93
N GLY A 194 28.24 -20.86 32.14
CA GLY A 194 29.13 -19.73 32.39
C GLY A 194 28.54 -18.38 31.96
N PHE A 195 29.37 -17.55 31.31
CA PHE A 195 29.07 -16.14 31.02
C PHE A 195 27.92 -15.90 30.01
N SER A 196 27.38 -16.93 29.36
CA SER A 196 26.29 -16.79 28.39
C SER A 196 25.01 -16.17 28.98
N ARG A 197 24.82 -16.20 30.32
CA ARG A 197 23.72 -15.50 31.00
C ARG A 197 23.82 -13.98 30.89
N ASP A 198 25.03 -13.44 30.71
CA ASP A 198 25.34 -12.02 30.53
C ASP A 198 25.37 -11.59 29.05
N ALA A 199 25.20 -12.53 28.11
CA ALA A 199 25.24 -12.30 26.66
C ALA A 199 23.95 -11.63 26.15
N LYS A 200 23.69 -10.40 26.63
CA LYS A 200 22.43 -9.67 26.45
C LYS A 200 22.63 -8.19 26.12
N ALA A 201 21.79 -7.63 25.26
CA ALA A 201 21.73 -6.21 24.95
C ALA A 201 20.28 -5.75 24.73
N ASN A 202 19.97 -4.50 25.08
CA ASN A 202 18.69 -3.85 24.80
C ASN A 202 18.78 -3.17 23.42
N TRP A 203 17.89 -3.57 22.50
CA TRP A 203 17.80 -3.02 21.14
C TRP A 203 17.26 -1.60 21.11
N ASN A 204 16.22 -1.30 21.90
CA ASN A 204 15.58 0.03 21.93
C ASN A 204 16.61 1.15 22.18
N LYS A 205 17.61 0.90 23.04
CA LYS A 205 18.72 1.84 23.33
C LYS A 205 19.63 2.18 22.15
N VAL A 206 19.55 1.46 21.04
CA VAL A 206 20.22 1.82 19.78
C VAL A 206 19.23 2.17 18.67
N GLU A 207 17.99 1.67 18.74
CA GLU A 207 16.87 2.19 17.93
C GLU A 207 16.60 3.68 18.24
N GLU A 208 16.75 4.10 19.51
CA GLU A 208 16.70 5.49 19.97
C GLU A 208 17.80 6.35 19.32
N ILE A 209 19.04 5.84 19.26
CA ILE A 209 20.19 6.56 18.65
C ILE A 209 19.99 6.71 17.13
N LEU A 210 19.45 5.69 16.47
CA LEU A 210 19.14 5.73 15.03
C LEU A 210 17.96 6.66 14.70
N LYS A 211 17.06 6.91 15.65
CA LYS A 211 15.93 7.83 15.49
C LYS A 211 16.32 9.30 15.61
N ASP A 212 17.38 9.61 16.38
CA ASP A 212 17.82 10.97 16.72
C ASP A 212 17.85 11.92 15.50
N ASP A 213 17.37 13.16 15.67
CA ASP A 213 17.25 14.16 14.60
C ASP A 213 18.62 14.48 13.94
N GLU A 214 19.74 14.28 14.65
CA GLU A 214 21.10 14.54 14.14
C GLU A 214 21.61 13.45 13.17
N VAL A 215 20.96 12.27 13.09
CA VAL A 215 21.27 11.26 12.07
C VAL A 215 20.54 11.63 10.78
N GLU A 216 21.25 12.08 9.75
CA GLU A 216 20.67 12.65 8.51
C GLU A 216 20.15 11.59 7.52
N GLY A 217 20.72 10.40 7.51
CA GLY A 217 20.45 9.35 6.53
C GLY A 217 19.14 8.58 6.76
N ASP A 218 18.66 7.91 5.70
CA ASP A 218 17.60 6.92 5.83
C ASP A 218 18.13 5.70 6.61
N VAL A 219 17.27 5.07 7.41
CA VAL A 219 17.61 3.91 8.26
C VAL A 219 16.71 2.72 7.93
N LEU A 220 17.31 1.59 7.56
CA LEU A 220 16.62 0.31 7.43
C LEU A 220 17.16 -0.68 8.47
N THR A 221 16.31 -1.09 9.40
CA THR A 221 16.64 -2.11 10.40
C THR A 221 16.03 -3.46 9.99
N ILE A 222 16.82 -4.52 10.00
CA ILE A 222 16.41 -5.86 9.59
C ILE A 222 16.72 -6.82 10.75
N LEU A 223 15.68 -7.34 11.40
CA LEU A 223 15.83 -8.17 12.60
C LEU A 223 15.42 -9.62 12.28
N ASP A 224 16.41 -10.48 12.02
CA ASP A 224 16.22 -11.94 11.99
C ASP A 224 16.12 -12.48 13.42
N THR A 225 15.02 -12.15 14.06
CA THR A 225 14.73 -12.50 15.45
C THR A 225 13.23 -12.34 15.76
N CYS A 226 12.82 -12.87 16.91
CA CYS A 226 11.47 -12.72 17.44
C CYS A 226 11.30 -11.28 17.98
N TYR A 227 10.69 -10.38 17.20
CA TYR A 227 10.50 -8.98 17.60
C TYR A 227 9.03 -8.59 17.74
N ALA A 228 8.69 -8.14 18.93
CA ALA A 228 7.50 -7.37 19.21
C ALA A 228 7.90 -5.91 19.43
N SER A 229 7.36 -4.97 18.65
CA SER A 229 7.46 -3.54 18.95
C SER A 229 6.42 -2.71 18.22
N ASN A 230 5.30 -2.49 18.91
CA ASN A 230 4.36 -1.40 18.61
C ASN A 230 4.90 -0.03 19.10
N LEU A 231 6.21 0.10 19.37
CA LEU A 231 6.85 1.37 19.74
C LEU A 231 7.11 2.23 18.49
N ALA A 232 6.04 2.49 17.76
CA ALA A 232 5.89 3.71 16.98
C ALA A 232 5.55 4.86 17.95
N GLN A 233 6.53 5.24 18.79
CA GLN A 233 6.47 6.53 19.48
C GLN A 233 6.42 7.61 18.40
N LYS A 234 5.34 8.39 18.36
CA LYS A 234 5.15 9.44 17.36
C LYS A 234 6.01 10.65 17.74
N SER A 235 7.25 10.65 17.28
CA SER A 235 8.14 11.83 17.24
C SER A 235 7.41 12.99 16.56
N GLY A 236 7.23 14.09 17.29
CA GLY A 236 6.34 15.19 16.88
C GLY A 236 6.92 16.14 15.84
N ARG A 237 7.54 15.64 14.77
CA ARG A 237 8.10 16.42 13.66
C ARG A 237 7.86 15.75 12.30
N PRO A 238 7.74 16.51 11.20
CA PRO A 238 7.85 15.97 9.85
C PRO A 238 9.32 15.62 9.57
N GLU A 239 9.71 14.39 9.91
CA GLU A 239 11.04 13.85 9.65
C GLU A 239 11.34 13.85 8.14
N THR A 240 12.53 14.32 7.76
CA THR A 240 12.99 14.32 6.35
C THR A 240 13.56 12.99 5.89
N LYS A 241 13.98 12.15 6.84
CA LYS A 241 14.49 10.80 6.65
C LYS A 241 13.41 9.75 6.81
N LYS A 242 13.64 8.57 6.25
CA LYS A 242 12.85 7.36 6.49
C LYS A 242 13.52 6.50 7.54
N PHE A 243 12.73 5.95 8.45
CA PHE A 243 13.16 4.85 9.30
C PHE A 243 12.17 3.70 9.12
N GLU A 244 12.63 2.57 8.61
CA GLU A 244 11.84 1.33 8.53
C GLU A 244 12.47 0.19 9.32
N LEU A 245 11.62 -0.75 9.76
CA LEU A 245 12.01 -1.97 10.44
C LEU A 245 11.31 -3.18 9.84
N LEU A 246 12.10 -4.14 9.35
CA LEU A 246 11.64 -5.44 8.84
C LEU A 246 12.01 -6.54 9.85
N SER A 247 11.02 -7.15 10.52
CA SER A 247 11.24 -8.28 11.44
C SER A 247 10.86 -9.62 10.81
N ALA A 248 11.57 -10.69 11.22
CA ALA A 248 11.37 -12.04 10.70
C ALA A 248 9.97 -12.63 10.94
N CYS A 249 9.35 -12.30 12.08
CA CYS A 249 8.01 -12.74 12.46
C CYS A 249 7.31 -11.68 13.33
N PRO A 250 6.01 -11.88 13.66
CA PRO A 250 5.28 -11.08 14.63
C PRO A 250 5.70 -11.34 16.09
N ILE A 251 5.06 -10.61 17.00
CA ILE A 251 5.02 -10.87 18.45
C ILE A 251 4.66 -12.35 18.76
N ASP A 252 5.24 -12.87 19.84
CA ASP A 252 5.04 -14.22 20.42
C ASP A 252 5.29 -15.43 19.50
N GLN A 253 5.74 -15.22 18.25
CA GLN A 253 6.20 -16.28 17.37
C GLN A 253 7.71 -16.54 17.52
N THR A 254 8.12 -17.77 17.18
CA THR A 254 9.53 -18.16 17.08
C THR A 254 9.92 -18.30 15.62
N THR A 255 10.84 -17.48 15.13
CA THR A 255 11.39 -17.64 13.76
C THR A 255 12.21 -18.94 13.65
N ALA A 256 12.20 -19.56 12.48
CA ALA A 256 12.97 -20.77 12.21
C ALA A 256 14.48 -20.50 12.29
N ALA A 257 15.22 -21.44 12.89
CA ALA A 257 16.68 -21.41 12.94
C ALA A 257 17.32 -21.42 11.53
N PRO A 258 18.58 -20.97 11.38
CA PRO A 258 19.29 -20.89 10.10
C PRO A 258 19.21 -22.16 9.25
N GLY A 259 18.89 -22.00 7.96
CA GLY A 259 18.61 -23.09 7.04
C GLY A 259 17.44 -22.77 6.09
N ASN A 260 16.95 -23.78 5.37
CA ASN A 260 16.01 -23.60 4.25
C ASN A 260 14.70 -22.86 4.58
N TYR A 261 14.30 -22.78 5.86
CA TYR A 261 13.06 -22.14 6.32
C TYR A 261 13.30 -20.82 7.08
N SER A 262 14.56 -20.41 7.27
CA SER A 262 14.90 -19.18 8.01
C SER A 262 14.42 -17.92 7.27
N PHE A 263 14.29 -16.82 8.01
CA PHE A 263 13.97 -15.53 7.40
C PHE A 263 15.12 -15.03 6.53
N THR A 264 16.37 -15.15 7.00
CA THR A 264 17.54 -14.73 6.21
C THR A 264 17.67 -15.50 4.90
N ARG A 265 17.35 -16.81 4.85
CA ARG A 265 17.28 -17.57 3.60
C ARG A 265 16.27 -16.98 2.61
N ALA A 266 15.04 -16.73 3.07
CA ALA A 266 13.98 -16.15 2.23
C ALA A 266 14.30 -14.72 1.79
N LEU A 267 14.92 -13.90 2.65
CA LEU A 267 15.41 -12.57 2.33
C LEU A 267 16.50 -12.62 1.24
N ILE A 268 17.50 -13.50 1.38
CA ILE A 268 18.57 -13.68 0.39
C ILE A 268 18.01 -14.14 -0.96
N ASP A 269 17.11 -15.13 -0.95
CA ASP A 269 16.51 -15.67 -2.18
C ASP A 269 15.62 -14.62 -2.86
N GLY A 270 14.73 -13.96 -2.12
CA GLY A 270 13.86 -12.91 -2.63
C GLY A 270 14.61 -11.69 -3.17
N LEU A 271 15.68 -11.24 -2.51
CA LEU A 271 16.55 -10.18 -3.02
C LEU A 271 17.25 -10.59 -4.32
N LYS A 272 17.73 -11.84 -4.42
CA LYS A 272 18.36 -12.37 -5.65
C LYS A 272 17.35 -12.46 -6.81
N GLU A 273 16.12 -12.90 -6.54
CA GLU A 273 15.05 -12.97 -7.54
C GLU A 273 14.65 -11.56 -8.02
N LEU A 274 14.35 -10.64 -7.10
CA LEU A 274 13.94 -9.28 -7.44
C LEU A 274 15.02 -8.51 -8.22
N LEU A 275 16.31 -8.73 -7.91
CA LEU A 275 17.45 -8.19 -8.70
C LEU A 275 17.62 -8.82 -10.09
N ASN A 276 17.08 -10.01 -10.32
CA ASN A 276 17.14 -10.68 -11.63
C ASN A 276 15.92 -10.32 -12.50
N GLU A 277 14.75 -10.15 -11.87
CA GLU A 277 13.49 -9.72 -12.51
C GLU A 277 13.50 -8.24 -12.90
N HIS A 278 13.96 -7.35 -12.00
CA HIS A 278 13.84 -5.91 -12.14
C HIS A 278 15.21 -5.24 -12.24
N LYS A 279 15.35 -4.31 -13.20
CA LYS A 279 16.47 -3.35 -13.28
C LYS A 279 16.18 -2.04 -12.54
N GLU A 280 15.02 -1.95 -11.89
CA GLU A 280 14.52 -0.77 -11.18
C GLU A 280 14.69 -0.96 -9.66
N PRO A 281 14.79 0.12 -8.86
CA PRO A 281 14.89 0.02 -7.40
C PRO A 281 13.70 -0.71 -6.76
N VAL A 282 13.97 -1.54 -5.76
CA VAL A 282 13.01 -2.45 -5.12
C VAL A 282 12.62 -1.93 -3.74
N SER A 283 11.32 -1.78 -3.45
CA SER A 283 10.84 -1.33 -2.14
C SER A 283 11.01 -2.40 -1.05
N THR A 284 11.19 -1.96 0.19
CA THR A 284 11.17 -2.81 1.41
C THR A 284 9.87 -3.60 1.54
N PHE A 285 8.71 -3.03 1.20
CA PHE A 285 7.45 -3.78 1.12
C PHE A 285 7.50 -4.87 0.05
N ARG A 286 7.99 -4.60 -1.17
CA ARG A 286 8.11 -5.64 -2.22
C ARG A 286 9.07 -6.78 -1.80
N ILE A 287 10.07 -6.47 -0.96
CA ILE A 287 10.94 -7.47 -0.32
C ILE A 287 10.15 -8.28 0.73
N GLN A 288 9.40 -7.62 1.63
CA GLN A 288 8.53 -8.27 2.61
C GLN A 288 7.47 -9.17 1.93
N GLN A 289 6.81 -8.67 0.89
CA GLN A 289 5.84 -9.37 0.06
C GLN A 289 6.46 -10.64 -0.54
N ARG A 290 7.66 -10.56 -1.14
CA ARG A 290 8.37 -11.72 -1.69
C ARG A 290 8.72 -12.75 -0.60
N ILE A 291 9.11 -12.31 0.59
CA ILE A 291 9.39 -13.18 1.75
C ILE A 291 8.10 -13.85 2.26
N ASN A 292 6.96 -13.16 2.22
CA ASN A 292 5.67 -13.68 2.69
C ASN A 292 4.94 -14.55 1.65
N LEU A 293 5.30 -14.44 0.37
CA LEU A 293 4.91 -15.35 -0.70
C LEU A 293 5.74 -16.65 -0.72
N ASP A 294 6.83 -16.71 0.05
CA ASP A 294 7.64 -17.92 0.18
C ASP A 294 6.90 -18.99 0.99
N LYS A 295 6.54 -20.08 0.31
CA LYS A 295 5.84 -21.24 0.91
C LYS A 295 6.62 -21.90 2.05
N ARG A 296 7.91 -21.62 2.20
CA ARG A 296 8.77 -22.06 3.32
C ARG A 296 8.50 -21.25 4.60
N ARG A 297 7.73 -20.15 4.54
CA ARG A 297 7.54 -19.18 5.64
C ARG A 297 6.08 -18.82 5.95
N ASN A 298 5.09 -19.49 5.35
CA ASN A 298 3.64 -19.25 5.58
C ASN A 298 3.26 -19.07 7.07
N ASP A 299 3.87 -19.86 7.97
CA ASP A 299 3.55 -19.86 9.40
C ASP A 299 4.25 -18.74 10.20
N THR A 300 5.25 -18.06 9.62
CA THR A 300 6.06 -17.00 10.25
C THR A 300 6.26 -15.78 9.33
N PRO A 301 5.18 -15.03 9.02
CA PRO A 301 5.23 -13.92 8.07
C PRO A 301 6.05 -12.73 8.60
N ALA A 302 6.96 -12.24 7.78
CA ALA A 302 7.75 -11.05 8.06
C ALA A 302 6.89 -9.79 8.14
N GLN A 303 7.23 -8.88 9.05
CA GLN A 303 6.48 -7.66 9.34
C GLN A 303 7.32 -6.43 9.01
N LEU A 304 6.80 -5.52 8.20
CA LEU A 304 7.41 -4.22 7.91
C LEU A 304 6.71 -3.12 8.73
N TRP A 305 7.49 -2.27 9.37
CA TRP A 305 7.03 -1.17 10.20
C TRP A 305 7.70 0.13 9.79
N SER A 306 6.95 1.15 9.41
CA SER A 306 7.48 2.52 9.47
C SER A 306 7.68 2.90 10.93
N ARG A 307 8.86 3.45 11.24
CA ARG A 307 9.16 4.09 12.53
C ARG A 307 8.99 5.62 12.46
N SER A 308 8.88 6.17 11.25
CA SER A 308 8.57 7.59 11.03
C SER A 308 7.05 7.82 10.90
N PRO A 309 6.46 8.80 11.61
CA PRO A 309 5.01 8.97 11.67
C PRO A 309 4.38 9.68 10.46
N MET A 310 5.16 10.13 9.48
CA MET A 310 4.66 10.90 8.31
C MET A 310 5.09 10.36 6.94
N SER A 311 5.95 9.34 6.86
CA SER A 311 6.42 8.79 5.58
C SER A 311 5.67 7.50 5.17
N ASP A 312 4.59 7.65 4.40
CA ASP A 312 3.92 6.55 3.67
C ASP A 312 4.74 6.10 2.42
N HIS A 313 6.06 6.08 2.56
CA HIS A 313 7.06 6.03 1.49
C HIS A 313 8.19 5.05 1.83
N HIS A 314 8.12 3.83 1.31
CA HIS A 314 9.12 2.78 1.55
C HIS A 314 10.56 3.15 1.13
N ILE A 315 11.56 2.59 1.81
CA ILE A 315 12.97 2.60 1.41
C ILE A 315 13.13 1.74 0.14
N TYR A 316 13.97 2.18 -0.79
CA TYR A 316 14.20 1.49 -2.06
C TYR A 316 15.66 1.02 -2.17
N LEU A 317 15.88 -0.29 -2.26
CA LEU A 317 17.20 -0.88 -2.47
C LEU A 317 17.50 -1.00 -3.98
N ALA A 318 18.71 -0.63 -4.39
CA ALA A 318 19.20 -0.76 -5.75
C ALA A 318 20.73 -0.93 -5.74
N PRO A 319 21.33 -1.72 -6.65
CA PRO A 319 22.77 -1.81 -6.74
C PRO A 319 23.42 -0.44 -7.02
N LEU A 320 24.38 -0.05 -6.19
CA LEU A 320 25.13 1.18 -6.40
C LEU A 320 25.93 1.06 -7.70
N LYS A 321 25.82 2.08 -8.55
CA LYS A 321 26.62 2.16 -9.78
C LYS A 321 28.10 2.20 -9.40
N PRO A 322 28.96 1.35 -9.99
CA PRO A 322 30.39 1.33 -9.64
C PRO A 322 30.98 2.72 -9.84
N HIS A 323 31.60 3.24 -8.78
CA HIS A 323 32.00 4.64 -8.68
C HIS A 323 33.06 5.00 -9.74
N LYS A 324 32.63 5.61 -10.84
CA LYS A 324 33.52 6.34 -11.74
C LYS A 324 33.88 7.65 -11.04
N PRO A 325 35.17 7.95 -10.78
CA PRO A 325 35.60 9.22 -10.21
C PRO A 325 35.54 10.32 -11.29
N ASP A 326 34.34 10.67 -11.72
CA ASP A 326 34.07 11.79 -12.64
C ASP A 326 34.08 13.11 -11.85
N ILE A 327 35.30 13.53 -11.48
CA ILE A 327 35.61 14.70 -10.64
C ILE A 327 35.00 16.00 -11.19
N THR A 328 34.58 16.00 -12.46
CA THR A 328 33.97 17.12 -13.18
C THR A 328 32.47 17.30 -12.99
N GLN A 329 31.75 16.40 -12.31
CA GLN A 329 30.31 16.58 -12.02
C GLN A 329 30.08 17.14 -10.60
N PRO A 330 29.51 18.36 -10.43
CA PRO A 330 29.01 18.79 -9.13
C PRO A 330 27.89 17.84 -8.68
N SER A 331 27.76 17.64 -7.35
CA SER A 331 26.86 16.64 -6.77
C SER A 331 25.45 16.70 -7.36
N SER A 332 25.06 15.65 -8.11
CA SER A 332 23.73 15.52 -8.72
C SER A 332 22.61 15.41 -7.68
N PHE A 333 22.98 15.04 -6.46
CA PHE A 333 22.18 15.17 -5.26
C PHE A 333 21.87 16.65 -4.97
N ARG A 334 20.59 16.99 -5.08
CA ARG A 334 20.08 18.35 -4.90
C ARG A 334 19.80 18.58 -3.41
N HIS A 335 20.12 19.79 -2.93
CA HIS A 335 19.72 20.24 -1.59
C HIS A 335 18.24 19.94 -1.29
N THR A 336 18.00 19.52 -0.05
CA THR A 336 16.69 19.25 0.55
C THR A 336 15.68 20.39 0.26
N PRO A 337 14.39 20.09 -0.02
CA PRO A 337 13.40 21.12 -0.23
C PRO A 337 13.29 22.05 1.00
N GLY A 338 13.42 23.36 0.81
CA GLY A 338 13.23 24.36 1.87
C GLY A 338 11.76 24.61 2.26
N GLY A 339 10.85 23.72 1.86
CA GLY A 339 9.40 23.85 2.04
C GLY A 339 8.64 22.94 1.08
N TYR A 340 7.39 22.62 1.45
CA TYR A 340 6.51 21.69 0.73
C TYR A 340 5.17 22.38 0.41
N LEU A 341 4.58 22.05 -0.74
CA LEU A 341 3.28 22.54 -1.18
C LEU A 341 2.40 21.36 -1.62
N THR A 342 1.42 21.01 -0.79
CA THR A 342 0.48 19.92 -1.09
C THR A 342 -0.62 20.40 -2.03
N LEU A 343 -0.73 19.78 -3.22
CA LEU A 343 -1.79 20.04 -4.20
C LEU A 343 -2.61 18.76 -4.41
N ARG A 344 -3.94 18.88 -4.41
CA ARG A 344 -4.86 17.75 -4.63
C ARG A 344 -5.53 17.86 -5.99
N PHE A 345 -5.41 16.82 -6.81
CA PHE A 345 -6.05 16.72 -8.12
C PHE A 345 -7.33 15.87 -8.04
N GLY A 346 -8.45 16.39 -8.55
CA GLY A 346 -9.68 15.63 -8.72
C GLY A 346 -9.63 14.83 -10.02
N LEU A 347 -9.32 13.54 -9.92
CA LEU A 347 -9.24 12.63 -11.08
C LEU A 347 -10.60 11.94 -11.33
N ARG A 348 -10.84 11.54 -12.59
CA ARG A 348 -12.04 10.77 -12.98
C ARG A 348 -11.98 9.33 -12.49
N ASP A 349 -10.79 8.74 -12.59
CA ASP A 349 -10.53 7.33 -12.32
C ASP A 349 -9.84 7.19 -10.96
N SER A 350 -10.25 6.21 -10.15
CA SER A 350 -9.69 5.97 -8.81
C SER A 350 -8.40 5.16 -8.80
N ILE A 351 -7.95 4.71 -9.98
CA ILE A 351 -6.71 3.97 -10.23
C ILE A 351 -6.12 4.56 -11.52
N LEU A 352 -4.80 4.70 -11.60
CA LEU A 352 -4.09 5.11 -12.81
C LEU A 352 -3.24 3.96 -13.35
N ASN A 353 -3.19 3.82 -14.67
CA ASN A 353 -2.25 2.91 -15.32
C ASN A 353 -0.86 3.58 -15.50
N LYS A 354 0.14 2.76 -15.88
CA LYS A 354 1.52 3.23 -16.08
C LYS A 354 1.64 4.35 -17.12
N GLU A 355 0.89 4.29 -18.22
CA GLU A 355 0.92 5.31 -19.28
C GLU A 355 0.39 6.67 -18.80
N GLN A 356 -0.69 6.67 -18.02
CA GLN A 356 -1.24 7.88 -17.39
C GLN A 356 -0.22 8.50 -16.41
N ILE A 357 0.45 7.68 -15.61
CA ILE A 357 1.48 8.12 -14.66
C ILE A 357 2.73 8.65 -15.39
N GLU A 358 3.23 7.96 -16.43
CA GLU A 358 4.34 8.46 -17.25
C GLU A 358 3.99 9.77 -17.97
N TYR A 359 2.75 9.91 -18.46
CA TYR A 359 2.27 11.16 -19.05
C TYR A 359 2.20 12.32 -18.04
N MET A 360 1.65 12.07 -16.84
CA MET A 360 1.53 13.07 -15.78
C MET A 360 2.91 13.53 -15.28
N THR A 361 3.80 12.59 -14.96
CA THR A 361 5.16 12.89 -14.47
C THR A 361 6.00 13.62 -15.52
N LYS A 362 5.95 13.22 -16.79
CA LYS A 362 6.56 13.95 -17.92
C LYS A 362 5.99 15.38 -18.07
N THR A 363 4.69 15.56 -17.89
CA THR A 363 4.04 16.86 -18.03
C THR A 363 4.40 17.80 -16.88
N LEU A 364 4.33 17.33 -15.63
CA LEU A 364 4.65 18.12 -14.43
C LEU A 364 6.12 18.53 -14.39
N SER A 365 7.03 17.60 -14.67
CA SER A 365 8.46 17.90 -14.82
C SER A 365 8.70 18.95 -15.91
N THR A 366 8.23 18.73 -17.15
CA THR A 366 8.43 19.69 -18.25
C THR A 366 7.85 21.08 -17.92
N ALA A 367 6.70 21.16 -17.26
CA ALA A 367 6.01 22.41 -16.96
C ALA A 367 6.62 23.22 -15.80
N LEU A 368 7.18 22.56 -14.78
CA LEU A 368 7.59 23.15 -13.50
C LEU A 368 9.10 23.07 -13.22
N PHE A 369 9.77 22.00 -13.66
CA PHE A 369 11.18 21.72 -13.34
C PHE A 369 12.15 22.60 -14.11
N ASN A 370 11.90 22.80 -15.40
CA ASN A 370 12.74 23.59 -16.30
C ASN A 370 12.57 25.12 -16.11
N LYS A 371 11.89 25.55 -15.03
CA LYS A 371 11.61 26.96 -14.74
C LYS A 371 12.25 27.37 -13.41
N ALA A 372 13.37 28.08 -13.51
CA ALA A 372 14.14 28.58 -12.36
C ALA A 372 13.28 29.38 -11.35
N LEU A 373 12.21 30.04 -11.82
CA LEU A 373 11.26 30.81 -11.00
C LEU A 373 10.61 30.01 -9.84
N ILE A 374 10.39 28.70 -10.03
CA ILE A 374 9.73 27.84 -9.01
C ILE A 374 10.77 27.07 -8.18
N GLY A 375 11.98 26.84 -8.71
CA GLY A 375 13.05 26.14 -7.99
C GLY A 375 12.76 24.68 -7.62
N LEU A 376 11.77 24.04 -8.29
CA LEU A 376 11.21 22.74 -7.92
C LEU A 376 12.28 21.64 -7.75
N ARG A 377 12.33 21.04 -6.56
CA ARG A 377 13.33 20.00 -6.20
C ARG A 377 12.80 18.56 -6.35
N LYS A 378 11.55 18.32 -5.96
CA LYS A 378 10.90 17.00 -5.85
C LYS A 378 9.41 17.13 -6.16
N VAL A 379 8.76 16.06 -6.63
CA VAL A 379 7.28 15.94 -6.65
C VAL A 379 6.92 14.58 -6.09
N GLU A 380 6.25 14.57 -4.95
CA GLU A 380 5.89 13.35 -4.22
C GLU A 380 4.47 12.90 -4.59
N TRP A 381 4.27 11.59 -4.67
CA TRP A 381 2.95 11.00 -4.65
C TRP A 381 2.63 10.67 -3.19
N ILE A 382 1.68 11.38 -2.60
CA ILE A 382 1.25 11.12 -1.22
C ILE A 382 0.22 9.99 -1.22
N GLU A 383 -0.92 10.18 -1.89
CA GLU A 383 -2.02 9.22 -1.88
C GLU A 383 -2.90 9.34 -3.13
N LEU A 384 -3.60 8.25 -3.46
CA LEU A 384 -4.73 8.25 -4.39
C LEU A 384 -5.90 7.51 -3.71
N ARG A 385 -6.78 8.27 -3.05
CA ARG A 385 -8.02 7.73 -2.48
C ARG A 385 -9.17 7.83 -3.48
N PRO A 386 -10.11 6.86 -3.52
CA PRO A 386 -11.39 7.03 -4.20
C PRO A 386 -12.07 8.32 -3.75
N ALA A 387 -12.72 9.03 -4.69
CA ALA A 387 -13.55 10.17 -4.32
C ALA A 387 -14.70 9.70 -3.40
N PRO A 388 -15.00 10.40 -2.30
CA PRO A 388 -16.11 10.02 -1.43
C PRO A 388 -17.42 9.99 -2.24
N PRO A 389 -18.33 9.03 -1.96
CA PRO A 389 -19.52 8.85 -2.77
C PRO A 389 -20.36 10.12 -2.78
N ILE A 390 -20.65 10.63 -3.99
CA ILE A 390 -21.44 11.86 -4.22
C ILE A 390 -22.68 11.85 -3.30
N PRO A 391 -22.82 12.84 -2.39
CA PRO A 391 -23.93 12.91 -1.45
C PRO A 391 -25.29 12.72 -2.12
N HIS A 392 -26.23 12.10 -1.40
CA HIS A 392 -27.60 11.88 -1.91
C HIS A 392 -28.25 13.19 -2.39
N PHE A 393 -27.94 14.31 -1.73
CA PHE A 393 -28.42 15.64 -2.13
C PHE A 393 -27.92 16.06 -3.51
N ASP A 394 -26.62 15.88 -3.82
CA ASP A 394 -26.03 16.28 -5.10
C ASP A 394 -26.51 15.36 -6.25
N ARG A 395 -26.75 14.07 -5.96
CA ARG A 395 -27.41 13.16 -6.91
C ARG A 395 -28.83 13.65 -7.23
N VAL A 396 -29.59 14.06 -6.21
CA VAL A 396 -30.93 14.65 -6.39
C VAL A 396 -30.86 15.98 -7.14
N ALA A 397 -29.86 16.83 -6.86
CA ALA A 397 -29.64 18.09 -7.57
C ALA A 397 -29.34 17.88 -9.07
N LEU A 398 -28.51 16.88 -9.42
CA LEU A 398 -28.26 16.47 -10.80
C LEU A 398 -29.52 15.96 -11.52
N VAL A 399 -30.31 15.12 -10.86
CA VAL A 399 -31.60 14.63 -11.40
C VAL A 399 -32.58 15.79 -11.59
N MET A 400 -32.71 16.69 -10.60
CA MET A 400 -33.58 17.87 -10.69
C MET A 400 -33.11 18.85 -11.77
N TYR A 401 -31.80 19.03 -11.95
CA TYR A 401 -31.24 19.81 -13.04
C TYR A 401 -31.63 19.21 -14.41
N ALA A 402 -31.41 17.91 -14.61
CA ALA A 402 -31.82 17.21 -15.83
C ALA A 402 -33.34 17.32 -16.08
N VAL A 403 -34.17 17.16 -15.05
CA VAL A 403 -35.64 17.32 -15.13
C VAL A 403 -36.03 18.76 -15.49
N THR A 404 -35.38 19.79 -14.94
CA THR A 404 -35.68 21.19 -15.31
C THR A 404 -35.27 21.52 -16.75
N GLN A 405 -34.13 21.00 -17.22
CA GLN A 405 -33.72 21.18 -18.62
C GLN A 405 -34.65 20.44 -19.59
N TRP A 406 -35.06 19.21 -19.27
CA TRP A 406 -36.03 18.47 -20.08
C TRP A 406 -37.40 19.16 -20.10
N LYS A 407 -37.88 19.68 -18.96
CA LYS A 407 -39.09 20.52 -18.88
C LYS A 407 -38.97 21.77 -19.75
N LYS A 408 -37.82 22.46 -19.78
CA LYS A 408 -37.58 23.61 -20.68
C LYS A 408 -37.69 23.21 -22.15
N VAL A 409 -37.09 22.09 -22.56
CA VAL A 409 -37.17 21.57 -23.94
C VAL A 409 -38.61 21.21 -24.32
N ILE A 410 -39.37 20.57 -23.41
CA ILE A 410 -40.80 20.27 -23.63
C ILE A 410 -41.62 21.56 -23.74
N HIS A 411 -41.39 22.54 -22.88
CA HIS A 411 -42.14 23.80 -22.89
C HIS A 411 -41.87 24.60 -24.17
N LYS A 412 -40.60 24.67 -24.60
CA LYS A 412 -40.24 25.29 -25.89
C LYS A 412 -40.91 24.57 -27.07
N ARG A 413 -40.78 23.24 -27.16
CA ARG A 413 -41.46 22.44 -28.22
C ARG A 413 -42.99 22.58 -28.21
N LYS A 414 -43.59 22.84 -27.04
CA LYS A 414 -45.02 23.14 -26.94
C LYS A 414 -45.33 24.52 -27.53
N GLN A 415 -44.60 25.56 -27.13
CA GLN A 415 -44.74 26.92 -27.67
C GLN A 415 -44.48 27.00 -29.18
N ASP A 416 -43.45 26.30 -29.68
CA ASP A 416 -43.13 26.16 -31.10
C ASP A 416 -44.33 25.56 -31.89
N ARG A 417 -45.05 24.61 -31.28
CA ARG A 417 -46.21 23.90 -31.88
C ARG A 417 -47.52 24.69 -31.77
N GLU A 418 -47.71 25.44 -30.69
CA GLU A 418 -48.86 26.35 -30.53
C GLU A 418 -48.74 27.57 -31.47
N SER A 419 -47.52 28.06 -31.69
CA SER A 419 -47.21 29.15 -32.64
C SER A 419 -47.36 28.73 -34.11
N GLN A 420 -47.43 27.42 -34.40
CA GLN A 420 -47.74 26.88 -35.74
C GLN A 420 -49.24 26.66 -35.98
N LEU A 421 -50.10 26.85 -34.97
CA LEU A 421 -51.55 26.56 -35.02
C LEU A 421 -52.43 27.82 -35.05
N ALA A 422 -51.84 29.02 -35.09
CA ALA A 422 -52.51 30.26 -35.43
C ALA A 422 -51.69 30.95 -36.54
N PRO A 423 -52.30 31.37 -37.67
CA PRO A 423 -53.64 31.98 -37.71
C PRO A 423 -54.58 31.46 -38.82
N GLN A 424 -55.87 31.26 -38.48
CA GLN A 424 -57.00 31.51 -39.39
C GLN A 424 -58.35 31.46 -38.65
N ARG A 425 -58.92 32.63 -38.30
CA ARG A 425 -60.38 32.86 -38.09
C ARG A 425 -60.70 34.30 -37.65
N THR A 426 -61.30 35.08 -38.54
CA THR A 426 -62.28 36.17 -38.31
C THR A 426 -62.76 36.69 -39.67
N VAL A 427 -63.94 37.33 -39.73
CA VAL A 427 -64.58 37.91 -40.95
C VAL A 427 -65.09 36.81 -41.91
N ASP A 428 -66.37 36.72 -42.30
CA ASP A 428 -67.58 37.52 -41.97
C ASP A 428 -68.85 36.62 -41.91
N ASP A 429 -70.00 37.18 -41.52
CA ASP A 429 -71.29 36.48 -41.29
C ASP A 429 -72.46 37.05 -42.12
N VAL A 430 -73.05 36.24 -43.02
CA VAL A 430 -74.32 36.53 -43.73
C VAL A 430 -75.13 35.25 -44.06
N THR A 431 -76.14 34.96 -43.21
CA THR A 431 -77.52 34.53 -43.53
C THR A 431 -77.85 33.70 -44.81
N LEU A 432 -78.02 32.37 -44.63
CA LEU A 432 -79.18 31.47 -45.01
C LEU A 432 -79.76 31.45 -46.48
N PRO A 433 -80.63 30.47 -46.88
CA PRO A 433 -81.18 29.29 -46.16
C PRO A 433 -81.14 27.90 -46.88
N ALA A 434 -81.34 26.84 -46.08
CA ALA A 434 -82.11 25.59 -46.33
C ALA A 434 -81.86 24.65 -47.54
N ALA A 435 -81.57 23.37 -47.23
CA ALA A 435 -82.21 22.18 -47.83
C ALA A 435 -82.11 20.96 -46.87
N MET A 436 -82.84 19.88 -47.17
CA MET A 436 -83.19 18.77 -46.26
C MET A 436 -82.22 17.57 -46.24
N ASP A 437 -82.42 16.74 -45.20
CA ASP A 437 -82.51 15.26 -45.22
C ASP A 437 -81.31 14.31 -44.95
N GLN A 438 -81.65 13.29 -44.15
CA GLN A 438 -81.20 11.88 -44.05
C GLN A 438 -79.69 11.49 -44.15
N GLY A 439 -79.20 10.48 -43.43
CA GLY A 439 -79.83 9.69 -42.35
C GLY A 439 -79.31 8.23 -42.26
N SER A 440 -78.91 7.80 -41.05
CA SER A 440 -78.65 6.37 -40.70
C SER A 440 -77.38 5.73 -41.35
N THR A 441 -76.85 4.55 -40.99
CA THR A 441 -76.83 3.74 -39.74
C THR A 441 -75.73 2.64 -39.81
N SER A 442 -75.50 1.97 -38.66
CA SER A 442 -75.18 0.52 -38.52
C SER A 442 -73.73 -0.03 -38.59
N GLN A 443 -73.31 -0.52 -37.41
CA GLN A 443 -72.86 -1.90 -37.11
C GLN A 443 -71.48 -2.44 -37.59
N LYS A 444 -70.50 -2.33 -36.69
CA LYS A 444 -70.08 -3.43 -35.77
C LYS A 444 -70.03 -4.86 -36.34
N ARG A 445 -68.80 -5.42 -36.45
CA ARG A 445 -68.46 -6.80 -36.03
C ARG A 445 -66.97 -6.90 -35.67
N ALA A 446 -66.61 -7.92 -34.89
CA ALA A 446 -65.27 -8.19 -34.40
C ALA A 446 -64.97 -9.70 -34.51
N ARG A 447 -63.69 -10.08 -34.50
CA ARG A 447 -63.25 -11.40 -34.07
C ARG A 447 -61.74 -11.46 -33.76
N GLU A 448 -61.40 -12.26 -32.77
CA GLU A 448 -60.10 -12.89 -32.55
C GLU A 448 -59.89 -14.01 -33.61
N ASP A 449 -58.78 -14.75 -33.72
CA ASP A 449 -57.55 -14.88 -32.92
C ASP A 449 -56.44 -15.54 -33.78
N ALA A 450 -55.18 -15.61 -33.30
CA ALA A 450 -54.19 -16.71 -33.50
C ALA A 450 -52.71 -16.27 -33.43
N ASP A 451 -51.93 -16.94 -32.58
CA ASP A 451 -50.47 -17.08 -32.68
C ASP A 451 -50.09 -18.18 -33.69
N GLU A 452 -48.97 -18.01 -34.42
CA GLU A 452 -47.98 -19.08 -34.60
C GLU A 452 -46.64 -18.57 -35.17
N MET A 453 -45.53 -19.07 -34.63
CA MET A 453 -44.17 -18.97 -35.19
C MET A 453 -43.67 -20.37 -35.53
N PRO A 454 -42.78 -20.51 -36.53
CA PRO A 454 -41.66 -21.43 -36.30
C PRO A 454 -40.29 -20.96 -36.85
N ASP A 455 -39.32 -21.01 -35.93
CA ASP A 455 -37.97 -21.61 -36.07
C ASP A 455 -36.94 -21.14 -37.12
N ALA A 456 -35.68 -21.48 -36.85
CA ALA A 456 -34.50 -21.09 -37.63
C ALA A 456 -33.52 -22.26 -37.86
N LYS A 457 -32.62 -22.15 -38.86
CA LYS A 457 -31.29 -22.79 -38.85
C LYS A 457 -30.31 -22.30 -39.93
N ARG A 458 -29.10 -21.94 -39.46
CA ARG A 458 -27.76 -22.15 -40.07
C ARG A 458 -27.47 -21.64 -41.49
N GLN A 459 -26.42 -20.80 -41.59
CA GLN A 459 -25.07 -21.31 -41.87
C GLN A 459 -23.97 -20.36 -41.37
N TYR A 460 -22.70 -20.82 -41.41
CA TYR A 460 -21.51 -20.18 -40.84
C TYR A 460 -20.44 -20.09 -41.94
N LEU A 461 -19.73 -18.96 -42.05
CA LEU A 461 -18.25 -18.85 -42.03
C LEU A 461 -17.77 -17.43 -42.39
N GLU A 462 -16.62 -17.05 -41.85
CA GLU A 462 -15.96 -15.76 -42.11
C GLU A 462 -14.97 -15.85 -43.28
N THR A 463 -14.64 -14.73 -43.92
CA THR A 463 -13.29 -14.11 -43.90
C THR A 463 -13.17 -12.92 -44.88
N GLY A 464 -12.33 -11.94 -44.53
CA GLY A 464 -11.56 -11.18 -45.53
C GLY A 464 -11.99 -9.74 -45.89
N HIS A 465 -11.19 -8.78 -45.37
CA HIS A 465 -10.93 -7.43 -45.91
C HIS A 465 -12.01 -6.32 -45.87
N PRO A 466 -11.60 -5.06 -45.55
CA PRO A 466 -12.45 -3.87 -45.62
C PRO A 466 -12.34 -3.13 -46.98
N PRO A 467 -13.41 -2.45 -47.44
CA PRO A 467 -13.35 -1.56 -48.60
C PRO A 467 -12.99 -0.11 -48.22
N SER A 468 -12.07 0.51 -48.97
CA SER A 468 -11.81 1.95 -49.03
C SER A 468 -10.92 2.26 -50.24
N PRO A 469 -10.94 3.47 -50.85
CA PRO A 469 -11.89 4.58 -50.70
C PRO A 469 -12.65 4.84 -52.03
N PRO A 470 -13.18 6.05 -52.26
CA PRO A 470 -12.96 6.72 -53.54
C PRO A 470 -12.07 7.96 -53.39
N VAL A 471 -11.32 8.28 -54.45
CA VAL A 471 -10.32 9.36 -54.49
C VAL A 471 -10.96 10.69 -54.91
N SER A 472 -10.46 11.81 -54.38
CA SER A 472 -10.74 13.15 -54.91
C SER A 472 -9.48 13.71 -55.58
N THR A 473 -9.60 14.29 -56.78
CA THR A 473 -8.45 14.65 -57.64
C THR A 473 -8.44 16.12 -58.09
N SER A 474 -7.54 16.89 -57.49
CA SER A 474 -6.93 18.12 -58.05
C SER A 474 -5.72 18.47 -57.16
N SER A 475 -4.46 18.60 -57.63
CA SER A 475 -3.89 19.39 -58.74
C SER A 475 -3.89 20.91 -58.47
N ARG A 476 -2.84 21.70 -58.79
CA ARG A 476 -1.40 21.48 -59.09
C ARG A 476 -0.71 22.87 -59.08
N GLY A 477 0.61 22.95 -58.84
CA GLY A 477 1.39 24.20 -58.85
C GLY A 477 2.37 24.22 -57.67
N ASP A 478 3.66 23.87 -57.80
CA ASP A 478 4.75 24.43 -58.63
C ASP A 478 5.39 25.67 -57.97
N TYR A 479 6.37 25.46 -57.08
CA TYR A 479 7.79 25.82 -57.28
C TYR A 479 8.69 25.26 -56.17
#